data_AF-A0A6J2LDN0-F1
#
_entry.id   AF-A0A6J2LDN0-F1
#
_cell.length_a   1.000
_cell.length_b   1.000
_cell.length_c   1.000
_cell.angle_alpha   90.00
_cell.angle_beta   90.00
_cell.angle_gamma   90.00
#
_symmetry.space_group_name_H-M   'P 1'
#
loop_
_entity.id
_entity.type
_entity.pdbx_description
1 polymer ?
#
loop_
_entity_poly.entity_id
_entity_poly.type
_entity_poly.pdbx_seq_one_letter_code
_entity_poly.pdbx_strand_id
1 'polypeptide(L)'
;MSRKRLHLVPETLGLKRRREPGHAEGDPLRGEAGSARAAVAELVRLFPRGLFEDALPPIALRSQVYSLVPDRTAADRQLKELQEQGEIRVVQLGFDLDAHGIILTEDYKTRVLKTCSGRSYAGAVQKFLASVLPACRDLSFQQDQMTQTFGFTDTEITQLVNAGIFTVRDAGSWWLAVPGAGRFIKYFVKGRQAVLGMIRKAKYRELLLSELLGRRVPASVKLGLAYHVHDLIGAQLVDCVSTTSGTLLRLPET
;
A
#
# COMPACT_ATOMS: atom_id res chain seq x y z
N MET A 1 3.61 -35.44 -76.47
CA MET A 1 2.30 -34.92 -76.05
C MET A 1 2.38 -34.64 -74.54
N SER A 2 2.85 -33.49 -74.08
CA SER A 2 2.13 -32.21 -73.90
C SER A 2 0.82 -32.34 -73.10
N ARG A 3 0.86 -31.97 -71.81
CA ARG A 3 -0.24 -31.26 -71.13
C ARG A 3 0.29 -30.49 -69.90
N LYS A 4 0.19 -29.17 -70.03
CA LYS A 4 0.43 -28.10 -69.04
C LYS A 4 -0.55 -28.15 -67.86
N ARG A 5 -0.13 -27.57 -66.72
CA ARG A 5 -0.82 -26.56 -65.87
C ARG A 5 0.12 -26.23 -64.68
N LEU A 6 0.85 -25.12 -64.68
CA LEU A 6 0.50 -23.77 -64.20
C LEU A 6 0.02 -23.69 -62.74
N HIS A 7 0.94 -23.14 -61.92
CA HIS A 7 0.78 -22.07 -60.93
C HIS A 7 0.19 -22.30 -59.53
N LEU A 8 0.84 -21.56 -58.60
CA LEU A 8 0.36 -20.88 -57.38
C LEU A 8 0.59 -21.58 -56.03
N VAL A 9 1.57 -21.04 -55.32
CA VAL A 9 1.66 -20.99 -53.85
C VAL A 9 0.38 -20.37 -53.28
N PRO A 10 -0.08 -20.85 -52.13
CA PRO A 10 -0.54 -19.92 -51.10
C PRO A 10 0.14 -20.17 -49.75
N GLU A 11 0.59 -19.07 -49.15
CA GLU A 11 0.88 -18.95 -47.72
C GLU A 11 -0.34 -19.41 -46.91
N THR A 12 -0.11 -20.26 -45.90
CA THR A 12 -1.06 -20.42 -44.80
C THR A 12 -0.31 -20.51 -43.48
N LEU A 13 -0.53 -19.48 -42.67
CA LEU A 13 -0.22 -19.40 -41.24
C LEU A 13 -0.78 -20.61 -40.50
N GLY A 14 0.12 -21.47 -40.01
CA GLY A 14 -0.20 -22.64 -39.18
C GLY A 14 0.24 -22.43 -37.72
N LEU A 15 -0.64 -21.81 -36.94
CA LEU A 15 -0.81 -21.86 -35.49
C LEU A 15 0.22 -22.68 -34.68
N LYS A 16 1.11 -21.98 -33.95
CA LYS A 16 1.88 -22.57 -32.84
C LYS A 16 0.90 -23.09 -31.79
N ARG A 17 0.87 -24.42 -31.59
CA ARG A 17 0.20 -25.10 -30.47
C ARG A 17 0.58 -24.41 -29.15
N ARG A 18 -0.41 -23.75 -28.53
CA ARG A 18 -0.37 -23.24 -27.17
C ARG A 18 -0.17 -24.45 -26.24
N ARG A 19 1.07 -24.68 -25.80
CA ARG A 19 1.35 -25.58 -24.68
C ARG A 19 0.80 -24.92 -23.42
N GLU A 20 -0.03 -25.65 -22.70
CA GLU A 20 -0.53 -25.26 -21.39
C GLU A 20 0.65 -24.98 -20.45
N PRO A 21 0.62 -23.92 -19.63
CA PRO A 21 1.63 -23.70 -18.62
C PRO A 21 1.50 -24.81 -17.57
N GLY A 22 2.56 -25.60 -17.40
CA GLY A 22 2.71 -26.47 -16.26
C GLY A 22 2.59 -25.68 -14.95
N HIS A 23 2.07 -26.33 -13.92
CA HIS A 23 1.98 -25.80 -12.56
C HIS A 23 3.35 -25.27 -12.11
N ALA A 24 3.51 -23.95 -12.14
CA ALA A 24 4.58 -23.28 -11.44
C ALA A 24 4.28 -23.38 -9.95
N GLU A 25 5.25 -23.82 -9.15
CA GLU A 25 5.23 -23.65 -7.70
C GLU A 25 4.81 -22.22 -7.38
N GLY A 26 3.77 -22.08 -6.54
CA GLY A 26 3.11 -20.81 -6.27
C GLY A 26 4.11 -19.75 -5.84
N ASP A 27 3.93 -18.54 -6.38
CA ASP A 27 4.67 -17.36 -5.92
C ASP A 27 4.47 -17.24 -4.40
N PRO A 28 5.56 -17.19 -3.58
CA PRO A 28 5.47 -17.20 -2.12
C PRO A 28 4.71 -16.01 -1.53
N LEU A 29 4.37 -15.00 -2.35
CA LEU A 29 3.56 -13.84 -1.98
C LEU A 29 2.21 -13.75 -2.70
N ARG A 30 1.86 -14.70 -3.59
CA ARG A 30 0.52 -14.72 -4.22
C ARG A 30 -0.46 -15.47 -3.33
N GLY A 31 -1.23 -14.72 -2.54
CA GLY A 31 -2.55 -15.17 -2.09
C GLY A 31 -3.47 -15.44 -3.28
N GLU A 32 -4.42 -16.37 -3.14
CA GLU A 32 -5.51 -16.58 -4.10
C GLU A 32 -6.13 -15.23 -4.47
N ALA A 33 -6.38 -14.97 -5.76
CA ALA A 33 -6.86 -13.69 -6.31
C ALA A 33 -7.77 -12.93 -5.34
N GLY A 34 -7.14 -12.09 -4.51
CA GLY A 34 -7.69 -11.73 -3.22
C GLY A 34 -8.54 -10.50 -3.36
N SER A 35 -9.68 -10.48 -2.67
CA SER A 35 -10.37 -9.20 -2.45
C SER A 35 -9.40 -8.20 -1.78
N ALA A 36 -9.60 -6.90 -2.02
CA ALA A 36 -8.82 -5.86 -1.34
C ALA A 36 -8.90 -5.99 0.19
N ARG A 37 -10.02 -6.51 0.71
CA ARG A 37 -10.18 -6.82 2.14
C ARG A 37 -9.17 -7.88 2.60
N ALA A 38 -9.04 -8.98 1.88
CA ALA A 38 -8.08 -10.03 2.19
C ALA A 38 -6.63 -9.52 2.09
N ALA A 39 -6.33 -8.76 1.03
CA ALA A 39 -5.03 -8.14 0.84
C ALA A 39 -4.66 -7.20 2.01
N VAL A 40 -5.58 -6.32 2.43
CA VAL A 40 -5.36 -5.45 3.59
C VAL A 40 -5.15 -6.26 4.86
N ALA A 41 -5.93 -7.32 5.09
CA ALA A 41 -5.78 -8.18 6.27
C ALA A 41 -4.40 -8.86 6.32
N GLU A 42 -3.91 -9.35 5.18
CA GLU A 42 -2.58 -9.95 5.05
C GLU A 42 -1.47 -8.92 5.32
N LEU A 43 -1.55 -7.75 4.69
CA LEU A 43 -0.56 -6.68 4.87
C LEU A 43 -0.52 -6.14 6.31
N VAL A 44 -1.68 -6.06 6.97
CA VAL A 44 -1.79 -5.70 8.39
C VAL A 44 -1.10 -6.73 9.28
N ARG A 45 -1.12 -8.03 8.93
CA ARG A 45 -0.38 -9.05 9.69
C ARG A 45 1.13 -8.93 9.54
N LEU A 46 1.61 -8.43 8.40
CA LEU A 46 3.05 -8.18 8.18
C LEU A 46 3.57 -6.97 8.97
N PHE A 47 2.70 -6.07 9.41
CA PHE A 47 3.10 -4.88 10.14
C PHE A 47 3.70 -5.24 11.53
N PRO A 48 4.96 -4.87 11.84
CA PRO A 48 5.61 -5.24 13.09
C PRO A 48 5.14 -4.36 14.25
N ARG A 49 3.97 -4.67 14.84
CA ARG A 49 3.37 -3.91 15.96
C ARG A 49 4.36 -3.67 17.12
N GLY A 50 5.16 -4.68 17.47
CA GLY A 50 6.15 -4.61 18.55
C GLY A 50 7.27 -3.59 18.31
N LEU A 51 7.62 -3.30 17.04
CA LEU A 51 8.61 -2.26 16.71
C LEU A 51 8.15 -0.86 17.13
N PHE A 52 6.84 -0.66 17.22
CA PHE A 52 6.23 0.60 17.58
C PHE A 52 5.63 0.61 18.98
N GLU A 53 5.90 -0.41 19.80
CA GLU A 53 5.34 -0.55 21.15
C GLU A 53 3.80 -0.42 21.14
N ASP A 54 3.16 -0.89 20.05
CA ASP A 54 1.71 -0.77 19.87
C ASP A 54 1.17 0.68 19.90
N ALA A 55 2.04 1.68 19.70
CA ALA A 55 1.69 3.09 19.66
C ALA A 55 1.06 3.52 18.33
N LEU A 56 1.32 2.77 17.26
CA LEU A 56 0.73 2.99 15.95
C LEU A 56 -0.31 1.91 15.63
N PRO A 57 -1.41 2.26 14.96
CA PRO A 57 -2.21 1.26 14.28
C PRO A 57 -1.37 0.58 13.19
N PRO A 58 -1.67 -0.67 12.82
CA PRO A 58 -1.06 -1.26 11.64
C PRO A 58 -1.41 -0.46 10.40
N ILE A 59 -0.39 -0.23 9.58
CA ILE A 59 -0.52 0.52 8.34
C ILE A 59 -0.21 -0.44 7.20
N ALA A 60 -1.17 -0.65 6.32
CA ALA A 60 -0.92 -1.16 4.97
C ALA A 60 -0.76 0.04 4.02
N LEU A 61 -0.09 -0.14 2.89
CA LEU A 61 0.00 0.89 1.86
C LEU A 61 -0.86 0.52 0.67
N ARG A 62 -1.41 1.54 0.01
CA ARG A 62 -2.14 1.32 -1.25
C ARG A 62 -1.27 0.67 -2.32
N SER A 63 0.00 1.07 -2.40
CA SER A 63 1.00 0.40 -3.24
C SER A 63 1.12 -1.09 -2.93
N GLN A 64 1.15 -1.48 -1.66
CA GLN A 64 1.23 -2.88 -1.27
C GLN A 64 0.00 -3.67 -1.71
N VAL A 65 -1.21 -3.08 -1.61
CA VAL A 65 -2.45 -3.75 -2.06
C VAL A 65 -2.37 -4.09 -3.55
N TYR A 66 -1.80 -3.22 -4.38
CA TYR A 66 -1.63 -3.47 -5.82
C TYR A 66 -0.71 -4.66 -6.14
N SER A 67 0.12 -5.12 -5.20
CA SER A 67 0.92 -6.33 -5.40
C SER A 67 0.10 -7.62 -5.25
N LEU A 68 -0.97 -7.57 -4.45
CA LEU A 68 -1.85 -8.71 -4.15
C LEU A 68 -3.11 -8.71 -5.02
N VAL A 69 -3.53 -7.53 -5.48
CA VAL A 69 -4.67 -7.33 -6.38
C VAL A 69 -4.17 -6.76 -7.71
N PRO A 70 -3.94 -7.60 -8.74
CA PRO A 70 -3.27 -7.18 -9.97
C PRO A 70 -4.02 -6.09 -10.75
N ASP A 71 -5.35 -6.12 -10.72
CA ASP A 71 -6.18 -5.08 -11.32
C ASP A 71 -6.28 -3.90 -10.35
N ARG A 72 -5.49 -2.85 -10.61
CA ARG A 72 -5.47 -1.61 -9.82
C ARG A 72 -6.82 -0.91 -9.80
N THR A 73 -7.56 -0.93 -10.90
CA THR A 73 -8.88 -0.30 -10.97
C THR A 73 -9.87 -1.05 -10.08
N ALA A 74 -9.84 -2.38 -10.12
CA ALA A 74 -10.65 -3.20 -9.23
C ALA A 74 -10.21 -3.06 -7.76
N ALA A 75 -8.91 -2.99 -7.48
CA ALA A 75 -8.37 -2.76 -6.14
C ALA A 75 -8.88 -1.43 -5.58
N ASP A 76 -8.83 -0.37 -6.37
CA ASP A 76 -9.28 0.97 -5.98
C ASP A 76 -10.78 1.03 -5.72
N ARG A 77 -11.57 0.39 -6.59
CA ARG A 77 -13.01 0.27 -6.39
C ARG A 77 -13.33 -0.46 -5.07
N GLN A 78 -12.68 -1.59 -4.82
CA GLN A 78 -12.91 -2.37 -3.60
C GLN A 78 -12.42 -1.63 -2.34
N LEU A 79 -11.28 -0.93 -2.40
CA LEU A 79 -10.81 -0.09 -1.30
C LEU A 79 -11.81 1.04 -1.01
N LYS A 80 -12.37 1.67 -2.05
CA LYS A 80 -13.41 2.68 -1.90
C LYS A 80 -14.68 2.10 -1.26
N GLU A 81 -15.12 0.91 -1.69
CA GLU A 81 -16.25 0.20 -1.08
C GLU A 81 -16.01 -0.06 0.43
N LEU A 82 -14.81 -0.51 0.81
CA LEU A 82 -14.45 -0.71 2.22
C LEU A 82 -14.39 0.60 3.02
N GLN A 83 -13.94 1.68 2.39
CA GLN A 83 -13.93 3.02 2.97
C GLN A 83 -15.36 3.52 3.18
N GLU A 84 -16.24 3.35 2.20
CA GLU A 84 -17.68 3.65 2.22
C GLU A 84 -18.44 2.78 3.23
N GLN A 85 -18.02 1.55 3.48
CA GLN A 85 -18.56 0.72 4.55
C GLN A 85 -18.05 1.17 5.94
N GLY A 86 -17.01 2.01 5.98
CA GLY A 86 -16.42 2.50 7.22
C GLY A 86 -15.44 1.51 7.86
N GLU A 87 -15.03 0.46 7.17
CA GLU A 87 -14.12 -0.56 7.69
C GLU A 87 -12.67 -0.10 7.70
N ILE A 88 -12.30 0.72 6.71
CA ILE A 88 -10.96 1.28 6.59
C ILE A 88 -10.96 2.81 6.59
N ARG A 89 -9.80 3.36 6.92
CA ARG A 89 -9.44 4.76 6.75
C ARG A 89 -8.20 4.86 5.86
N VAL A 90 -8.28 5.77 4.90
CA VAL A 90 -7.13 6.18 4.10
C VAL A 90 -6.51 7.39 4.78
N VAL A 91 -5.20 7.36 4.97
CA VAL A 91 -4.43 8.44 5.62
C VAL A 91 -3.26 8.86 4.74
N GLN A 92 -2.83 10.11 4.88
CA GLN A 92 -1.64 10.60 4.21
C GLN A 92 -0.42 10.39 5.11
N LEU A 93 0.64 9.79 4.54
CA LEU A 93 1.87 9.49 5.27
C LEU A 93 3.00 10.49 5.00
N GLY A 94 2.82 11.42 4.06
CA GLY A 94 3.63 12.64 3.96
C GLY A 94 5.09 12.46 3.49
N PHE A 95 5.49 11.27 3.03
CA PHE A 95 6.79 11.06 2.36
C PHE A 95 6.72 11.06 0.83
N ASP A 96 5.51 11.02 0.29
CA ASP A 96 5.17 11.17 -1.12
C ASP A 96 3.72 11.68 -1.20
N LEU A 97 3.35 12.37 -2.27
CA LEU A 97 1.98 12.81 -2.50
C LEU A 97 1.04 11.61 -2.66
N ASP A 98 1.53 10.51 -3.24
CA ASP A 98 0.76 9.29 -3.47
C ASP A 98 0.94 8.23 -2.36
N ALA A 99 1.63 8.57 -1.26
CA ALA A 99 1.90 7.68 -0.12
C ALA A 99 0.68 7.53 0.80
N HIS A 100 -0.36 6.87 0.29
CA HIS A 100 -1.57 6.58 1.02
C HIS A 100 -1.43 5.34 1.90
N GLY A 101 -1.63 5.53 3.21
CA GLY A 101 -1.78 4.47 4.19
C GLY A 101 -3.23 4.01 4.30
N ILE A 102 -3.44 2.72 4.51
CA ILE A 102 -4.72 2.07 4.75
C ILE A 102 -4.68 1.46 6.14
N ILE A 103 -5.69 1.79 6.96
CA ILE A 103 -5.77 1.40 8.37
C ILE A 103 -7.18 0.93 8.67
N LEU A 104 -7.35 -0.11 9.48
CA LEU A 104 -8.67 -0.51 9.96
C LEU A 104 -9.25 0.59 10.86
N THR A 105 -10.50 0.99 10.63
CA THR A 105 -11.14 2.11 11.37
C THR A 105 -11.11 1.89 12.88
N GLU A 106 -11.35 0.67 13.34
CA GLU A 106 -11.36 0.33 14.77
C GLU A 106 -9.96 0.39 15.39
N ASP A 107 -8.93 -0.06 14.67
CA ASP A 107 -7.53 0.11 15.10
C ASP A 107 -7.17 1.61 15.16
N TYR A 108 -7.61 2.41 14.17
CA TYR A 108 -7.36 3.86 14.18
C TYR A 108 -7.97 4.54 15.42
N LYS A 109 -9.26 4.33 15.68
CA LYS A 109 -9.96 4.90 16.86
C LYS A 109 -9.27 4.52 18.16
N THR A 110 -9.02 3.22 18.36
CA THR A 110 -8.43 2.68 19.59
C THR A 110 -7.06 3.29 19.85
N ARG A 111 -6.22 3.39 18.82
CA ARG A 111 -4.86 3.91 18.94
C ARG A 111 -4.83 5.42 19.14
N VAL A 112 -5.65 6.16 18.40
CA VAL A 112 -5.75 7.62 18.57
C VAL A 112 -6.23 7.98 19.98
N LEU A 113 -7.27 7.30 20.49
CA LEU A 113 -7.76 7.52 21.85
C LEU A 113 -6.67 7.25 22.90
N LYS A 114 -5.94 6.14 22.76
CA LYS A 114 -4.85 5.78 23.68
C LYS A 114 -3.73 6.82 23.65
N THR A 115 -3.29 7.24 22.47
CA THR A 115 -2.16 8.17 22.28
C THR A 115 -2.50 9.58 22.76
N CYS A 116 -3.76 10.01 22.62
CA CYS A 116 -4.19 11.36 22.97
C CYS A 116 -4.73 11.49 24.40
N SER A 117 -4.89 10.38 25.14
CA SER A 117 -5.39 10.40 26.51
C SER A 117 -4.52 11.26 27.44
N GLY A 118 -5.15 12.07 28.28
CA GLY A 118 -4.47 12.94 29.25
C GLY A 118 -3.78 14.18 28.66
N ARG A 119 -3.97 14.47 27.36
CA ARG A 119 -3.40 15.65 26.68
C ARG A 119 -4.41 16.79 26.63
N SER A 120 -3.93 18.03 26.49
CA SER A 120 -4.78 19.22 26.37
C SER A 120 -5.73 19.19 25.16
N TYR A 121 -5.36 18.50 24.10
CA TYR A 121 -6.16 18.31 22.89
C TYR A 121 -7.09 17.09 22.91
N ALA A 122 -7.17 16.34 24.02
CA ALA A 122 -7.95 15.10 24.09
C ALA A 122 -9.45 15.32 23.79
N GLY A 123 -10.02 16.45 24.23
CA GLY A 123 -11.42 16.79 23.98
C GLY A 123 -11.73 16.96 22.49
N ALA A 124 -10.91 17.73 21.77
CA ALA A 124 -11.07 17.93 20.32
C ALA A 124 -10.91 16.61 19.56
N VAL A 125 -9.96 15.76 19.95
CA VAL A 125 -9.77 14.43 19.36
C VAL A 125 -10.98 13.54 19.59
N GLN A 126 -11.52 13.48 20.81
CA GLN A 126 -12.71 12.70 21.12
C GLN A 126 -13.93 13.18 20.31
N LYS A 127 -14.13 14.49 20.24
CA LYS A 127 -15.16 15.11 19.39
C LYS A 127 -14.99 14.68 17.93
N PHE A 128 -13.78 14.74 17.39
CA PHE A 128 -13.48 14.32 16.00
C PHE A 128 -13.81 12.85 15.74
N LEU A 129 -13.41 11.96 16.65
CA LEU A 129 -13.70 10.53 16.52
C LEU A 129 -15.20 10.21 16.64
N ALA A 130 -15.95 11.01 17.39
CA ALA A 130 -17.37 10.79 17.63
C ALA A 130 -18.28 11.42 16.56
N SER A 131 -17.95 12.61 16.05
CA SER A 131 -18.79 13.33 15.08
C SER A 131 -18.30 13.21 13.64
N VAL A 132 -17.00 13.41 13.40
CA VAL A 132 -16.46 13.50 12.04
C VAL A 132 -16.21 12.12 11.46
N LEU A 133 -15.50 11.24 12.18
CA LEU A 133 -15.15 9.93 11.64
C LEU A 133 -16.36 9.08 11.21
N PRO A 134 -17.51 9.05 11.90
CA PRO A 134 -18.65 8.27 11.43
C PRO A 134 -19.35 8.90 10.22
N ALA A 135 -19.36 10.22 10.12
CA ALA A 135 -20.09 10.97 9.11
C ALA A 135 -19.29 11.20 7.81
N CYS A 136 -17.97 11.35 7.91
CA CYS A 136 -17.07 11.63 6.80
C CYS A 136 -15.97 10.57 6.74
N ARG A 137 -15.77 10.03 5.54
CA ARG A 137 -14.78 8.99 5.25
C ARG A 137 -13.65 9.51 4.38
N ASP A 138 -13.65 10.81 4.09
CA ASP A 138 -12.72 11.43 3.17
C ASP A 138 -11.31 11.50 3.75
N LEU A 139 -10.33 11.52 2.85
CA LEU A 139 -8.92 11.72 3.22
C LEU A 139 -8.64 13.18 3.59
N SER A 140 -9.34 14.14 2.98
CA SER A 140 -9.19 15.57 3.28
C SER A 140 -10.39 16.17 3.97
N PHE A 141 -10.10 17.15 4.82
CA PHE A 141 -11.09 17.98 5.51
C PHE A 141 -10.85 19.45 5.16
N GLN A 142 -11.93 20.18 4.88
CA GLN A 142 -11.90 21.61 4.59
C GLN A 142 -12.34 22.41 5.82
N GLN A 143 -11.86 23.65 5.94
CA GLN A 143 -12.20 24.54 7.06
C GLN A 143 -13.69 24.78 7.18
N ASP A 144 -14.37 25.07 6.07
CA ASP A 144 -15.83 25.30 6.08
C ASP A 144 -16.58 24.05 6.54
N GLN A 145 -16.16 22.87 6.08
CA GLN A 145 -16.76 21.60 6.51
C GLN A 145 -16.56 21.39 8.02
N MET A 146 -15.35 21.61 8.53
CA MET A 146 -15.04 21.42 9.95
C MET A 146 -15.78 22.41 10.85
N THR A 147 -15.84 23.67 10.45
CA THR A 147 -16.45 24.75 11.25
C THR A 147 -17.97 24.77 11.12
N GLN A 148 -18.51 24.76 9.90
CA GLN A 148 -19.94 24.93 9.64
C GLN A 148 -20.73 23.63 9.80
N THR A 149 -20.20 22.49 9.33
CA THR A 149 -20.92 21.20 9.41
C THR A 149 -20.68 20.48 10.73
N PHE A 150 -19.43 20.43 11.19
CA PHE A 150 -19.06 19.66 12.38
C PHE A 150 -18.89 20.51 13.65
N GLY A 151 -19.03 21.83 13.55
CA GLY A 151 -19.03 22.74 14.70
C GLY A 151 -17.69 22.81 15.42
N PHE A 152 -16.57 22.62 14.72
CA PHE A 152 -15.23 22.78 15.29
C PHE A 152 -14.83 24.26 15.33
N THR A 153 -14.18 24.67 16.42
CA THR A 153 -13.52 25.98 16.51
C THR A 153 -12.12 25.90 15.90
N ASP A 154 -11.56 27.05 15.48
CA ASP A 154 -10.17 27.11 14.97
C ASP A 154 -9.15 26.59 16.00
N THR A 155 -9.42 26.79 17.29
CA THR A 155 -8.62 26.23 18.39
C THR A 155 -8.67 24.70 18.42
N GLU A 156 -9.85 24.10 18.27
CA GLU A 156 -9.99 22.64 18.22
C GLU A 156 -9.34 22.07 16.95
N ILE A 157 -9.43 22.75 15.80
CA ILE A 157 -8.74 22.35 14.57
C ILE A 157 -7.22 22.38 14.78
N THR A 158 -6.71 23.46 15.40
CA THR A 158 -5.28 23.58 15.76
C THR A 158 -4.86 22.47 16.72
N GLN A 159 -5.71 22.09 17.66
CA GLN A 159 -5.49 20.95 18.55
C GLN A 159 -5.41 19.62 17.79
N LEU A 160 -6.23 19.40 16.76
CA LEU A 160 -6.17 18.20 15.91
C LEU A 160 -4.88 18.13 15.09
N VAL A 161 -4.40 19.29 14.59
CA VAL A 161 -3.10 19.39 13.91
C VAL A 161 -1.96 19.08 14.89
N ASN A 162 -1.97 19.70 16.07
CA ASN A 162 -0.96 19.46 17.11
C ASN A 162 -0.96 18.02 17.64
N ALA A 163 -2.12 17.37 17.65
CA ALA A 163 -2.26 15.96 17.99
C ALA A 163 -1.72 15.01 16.91
N GLY A 164 -1.45 15.50 15.69
CA GLY A 164 -1.05 14.70 14.54
C GLY A 164 -2.19 13.90 13.90
N ILE A 165 -3.44 14.29 14.18
CA ILE A 165 -4.64 13.75 13.50
C ILE A 165 -4.78 14.38 12.12
N PHE A 166 -4.42 15.66 12.02
CA PHE A 166 -4.38 16.40 10.78
C PHE A 166 -2.95 16.78 10.41
N THR A 167 -2.70 16.77 9.10
CA THR A 167 -1.51 17.36 8.49
C THR A 167 -1.95 18.40 7.48
N VAL A 168 -1.27 19.54 7.44
CA VAL A 168 -1.65 20.64 6.53
C VAL A 168 -1.46 20.20 5.09
N ARG A 169 -2.50 20.37 4.28
CA ARG A 169 -2.45 20.23 2.83
C ARG A 169 -2.24 21.60 2.18
N ASP A 170 -3.22 22.48 2.40
CA ASP A 170 -3.27 23.85 1.88
C ASP A 170 -3.85 24.79 2.94
N ALA A 171 -3.91 26.09 2.66
CA ALA A 171 -4.63 27.03 3.51
C ALA A 171 -6.09 26.59 3.69
N GLY A 172 -6.49 26.33 4.93
CA GLY A 172 -7.84 25.87 5.26
C GLY A 172 -8.14 24.41 4.85
N SER A 173 -7.13 23.61 4.52
CA SER A 173 -7.32 22.19 4.17
C SER A 173 -6.29 21.28 4.82
N TRP A 174 -6.76 20.13 5.32
CA TRP A 174 -5.93 19.15 6.01
C TRP A 174 -6.17 17.73 5.51
N TRP A 175 -5.12 16.91 5.52
CA TRP A 175 -5.20 15.47 5.35
C TRP A 175 -5.37 14.75 6.68
N LEU A 176 -6.12 13.66 6.68
CA LEU A 176 -6.13 12.69 7.77
C LEU A 176 -4.74 12.06 7.91
N ALA A 177 -4.23 12.05 9.13
CA ALA A 177 -2.93 11.50 9.47
C ALA A 177 -3.02 10.58 10.69
N VAL A 178 -1.88 9.96 11.00
CA VAL A 178 -1.71 9.10 12.18
C VAL A 178 -0.74 9.77 13.14
N PRO A 179 -1.14 10.02 14.40
CA PRO A 179 -0.25 10.54 15.42
C PRO A 179 1.01 9.68 15.57
N GLY A 180 2.18 10.32 15.52
CA GLY A 180 3.46 9.63 15.69
C GLY A 180 3.94 8.81 14.49
N ALA A 181 3.31 8.93 13.31
CA ALA A 181 3.72 8.19 12.11
C ALA A 181 5.15 8.47 11.63
N GLY A 182 5.79 9.56 12.08
CA GLY A 182 7.15 9.94 11.68
C GLY A 182 8.19 8.81 11.84
N ARG A 183 8.10 8.02 12.92
CA ARG A 183 9.00 6.87 13.14
C ARG A 183 8.77 5.77 12.11
N PHE A 184 7.52 5.50 11.77
CA PHE A 184 7.16 4.55 10.72
C PHE A 184 7.67 5.02 9.35
N ILE A 185 7.40 6.27 8.97
CA ILE A 185 7.82 6.88 7.71
C ILE A 185 9.34 6.76 7.53
N LYS A 186 10.10 7.12 8.58
CA LYS A 186 11.56 7.01 8.58
C LYS A 186 12.05 5.59 8.35
N TYR A 187 11.46 4.59 9.03
CA TYR A 187 11.83 3.19 8.84
C TYR A 187 11.42 2.66 7.48
N PHE A 188 10.26 3.10 6.99
CA PHE A 188 9.74 2.69 5.71
C PHE A 188 10.64 3.15 4.56
N VAL A 189 10.95 4.45 4.49
CA VAL A 189 11.82 5.02 3.44
C VAL A 189 13.20 4.37 3.46
N LYS A 190 13.81 4.21 4.64
CA LYS A 190 15.13 3.57 4.75
C LYS A 190 15.11 2.09 4.36
N GLY A 191 14.07 1.37 4.74
CA GLY A 191 13.90 -0.04 4.39
C GLY A 191 13.69 -0.23 2.88
N ARG A 192 12.83 0.58 2.27
CA ARG A 192 12.59 0.59 0.81
C ARG A 192 13.90 0.74 0.03
N GLN A 193 14.70 1.75 0.39
CA GLN A 193 15.99 1.99 -0.27
C GLN A 193 16.99 0.86 -0.08
N ALA A 194 17.00 0.23 1.11
CA ALA A 194 17.87 -0.91 1.37
C ALA A 194 17.49 -2.14 0.53
N VAL A 195 16.19 -2.46 0.43
CA VAL A 195 15.71 -3.60 -0.38
C VAL A 195 15.94 -3.35 -1.87
N LEU A 196 15.66 -2.14 -2.38
CA LEU A 196 16.03 -1.77 -3.75
C LEU A 196 17.54 -1.88 -3.99
N GLY A 197 18.35 -1.48 -3.00
CA GLY A 197 19.80 -1.62 -3.04
C GLY A 197 20.27 -3.08 -3.12
N MET A 198 19.54 -4.03 -2.52
CA MET A 198 19.84 -5.47 -2.62
C MET A 198 19.61 -6.00 -4.05
N ILE A 199 18.54 -5.56 -4.71
CA ILE A 199 18.23 -5.94 -6.11
C ILE A 199 19.24 -5.27 -7.05
N ARG A 200 19.54 -3.98 -6.84
CA ARG A 200 20.51 -3.23 -7.65
C ARG A 200 21.91 -3.84 -7.65
N LYS A 201 22.33 -4.42 -6.52
CA LYS A 201 23.64 -5.07 -6.36
C LYS A 201 23.65 -6.52 -6.86
N ALA A 202 22.50 -7.11 -7.16
CA ALA A 202 22.42 -8.44 -7.73
C ALA A 202 22.90 -8.45 -9.19
N LYS A 203 23.29 -9.61 -9.68
CA LYS A 203 23.74 -9.78 -11.06
C LYS A 203 22.62 -9.36 -12.01
N TYR A 204 22.96 -8.57 -13.03
CA TYR A 204 21.99 -8.01 -14.00
C TYR A 204 20.89 -7.13 -13.38
N ARG A 205 21.03 -6.69 -12.11
CA ARG A 205 19.97 -5.97 -11.37
C ARG A 205 18.67 -6.76 -11.26
N GLU A 206 18.81 -8.08 -11.16
CA GLU A 206 17.73 -9.06 -11.10
C GLU A 206 17.93 -9.99 -9.91
N LEU A 207 16.84 -10.34 -9.21
CA LEU A 207 16.89 -11.21 -8.05
C LEU A 207 15.61 -12.03 -7.91
N LEU A 208 15.74 -13.34 -7.67
CA LEU A 208 14.57 -14.18 -7.40
C LEU A 208 13.89 -13.74 -6.10
N LEU A 209 12.56 -13.69 -6.10
CA LEU A 209 11.78 -13.29 -4.94
C LEU A 209 12.04 -14.21 -3.74
N SER A 210 12.06 -15.53 -3.95
CA SER A 210 12.37 -16.51 -2.91
C SER A 210 13.78 -16.32 -2.34
N GLU A 211 14.76 -16.03 -3.20
CA GLU A 211 16.13 -15.72 -2.76
C GLU A 211 16.16 -14.43 -1.94
N LEU A 212 15.49 -13.37 -2.38
CA LEU A 212 15.42 -12.10 -1.65
C LEU A 212 14.83 -12.31 -0.25
N LEU A 213 13.71 -13.05 -0.14
CA LEU A 213 13.05 -13.33 1.13
C LEU A 213 13.88 -14.24 2.05
N GLY A 214 14.73 -15.12 1.47
CA GLY A 214 15.64 -15.99 2.22
C GLY A 214 16.94 -15.31 2.68
N ARG A 215 17.26 -14.10 2.19
CA ARG A 215 18.47 -13.37 2.60
C ARG A 215 18.34 -12.84 4.03
N ARG A 216 19.50 -12.67 4.68
CA ARG A 216 19.58 -11.99 5.98
C ARG A 216 19.03 -10.57 5.88
N VAL A 217 18.06 -10.25 6.73
CA VAL A 217 17.41 -8.93 6.79
C VAL A 217 18.44 -7.87 7.23
N PRO A 218 18.67 -6.81 6.43
CA PRO A 218 19.53 -5.69 6.86
C PRO A 218 18.93 -4.93 8.05
N ALA A 219 19.77 -4.39 8.93
CA ALA A 219 19.33 -3.65 10.12
C ALA A 219 18.44 -2.42 9.82
N SER A 220 18.54 -1.87 8.60
CA SER A 220 17.69 -0.77 8.13
C SER A 220 16.29 -1.21 7.71
N VAL A 221 16.07 -2.50 7.42
CA VAL A 221 14.80 -3.08 6.95
C VAL A 221 13.97 -3.52 8.16
N LYS A 222 13.60 -2.56 9.00
CA LYS A 222 12.91 -2.83 10.27
C LYS A 222 11.47 -3.35 10.10
N LEU A 223 10.84 -3.06 8.95
CA LEU A 223 9.48 -3.48 8.64
C LEU A 223 9.39 -4.91 8.06
N GLY A 224 10.53 -5.56 7.84
CA GLY A 224 10.60 -6.89 7.25
C GLY A 224 10.65 -6.88 5.72
N LEU A 225 11.29 -7.89 5.12
CA LEU A 225 11.48 -7.97 3.67
C LEU A 225 10.15 -8.07 2.92
N ALA A 226 9.25 -8.97 3.33
CA ALA A 226 7.95 -9.16 2.68
C ALA A 226 7.14 -7.86 2.62
N TYR A 227 7.10 -7.10 3.72
CA TYR A 227 6.41 -5.81 3.80
C TYR A 227 6.92 -4.83 2.73
N HIS A 228 8.24 -4.73 2.55
CA HIS A 228 8.82 -3.87 1.53
C HIS A 228 8.65 -4.43 0.12
N VAL A 229 8.72 -5.74 -0.08
CA VAL A 229 8.57 -6.36 -1.41
C VAL A 229 7.18 -6.07 -1.99
N HIS A 230 6.11 -6.21 -1.20
CA HIS A 230 4.76 -5.85 -1.67
C HIS A 230 4.69 -4.39 -2.13
N ASP A 231 5.36 -3.48 -1.41
CA ASP A 231 5.42 -2.08 -1.79
C ASP A 231 6.21 -1.88 -3.09
N LEU A 232 7.38 -2.51 -3.25
CA LEU A 232 8.19 -2.38 -4.45
C LEU A 232 7.44 -2.86 -5.70
N ILE A 233 6.79 -4.01 -5.60
CA ILE A 233 6.02 -4.61 -6.69
C ILE A 233 4.84 -3.70 -7.05
N GLY A 234 4.00 -3.37 -6.07
CA GLY A 234 2.77 -2.66 -6.38
C GLY A 234 2.97 -1.17 -6.64
N ALA A 235 4.08 -0.57 -6.20
CA ALA A 235 4.52 0.77 -6.63
C ALA A 235 5.26 0.76 -7.98
N GLN A 236 5.39 -0.40 -8.66
CA GLN A 236 6.12 -0.54 -9.92
C GLN A 236 7.57 -0.02 -9.87
N LEU A 237 8.22 -0.20 -8.71
CA LEU A 237 9.66 0.09 -8.54
C LEU A 237 10.53 -1.07 -9.03
N VAL A 238 9.90 -2.22 -9.31
CA VAL A 238 10.49 -3.42 -9.89
C VAL A 238 9.50 -4.04 -10.88
N ASP A 239 10.04 -4.64 -11.95
CA ASP A 239 9.29 -5.51 -12.85
C ASP A 239 9.28 -6.94 -12.31
N CYS A 240 8.13 -7.61 -12.39
CA CYS A 240 7.97 -9.00 -12.03
C CYS A 240 7.95 -9.88 -13.28
N VAL A 241 8.93 -10.78 -13.42
CA VAL A 241 9.01 -11.72 -14.55
C VAL A 241 8.81 -13.14 -14.03
N SER A 242 7.76 -13.82 -14.48
CA SER A 242 7.55 -15.24 -14.16
C SER A 242 8.58 -16.11 -14.87
N THR A 243 9.32 -16.91 -14.11
CA THR A 243 10.28 -17.90 -14.64
C THR A 243 9.93 -19.30 -14.17
N THR A 244 10.60 -20.32 -14.72
CA THR A 244 10.46 -21.72 -14.27
C THR A 244 10.90 -21.93 -12.83
N SER A 245 11.69 -21.02 -12.26
CA SER A 245 12.21 -21.07 -10.89
C SER A 245 11.49 -20.11 -9.94
N GLY A 246 10.36 -19.54 -10.36
CA GLY A 246 9.57 -18.57 -9.60
C GLY A 246 9.65 -17.14 -10.14
N THR A 247 9.13 -16.19 -9.37
CA THR A 247 9.06 -14.77 -9.74
C THR A 247 10.44 -14.10 -9.60
N LEU A 248 10.92 -13.49 -10.69
CA LEU A 248 12.14 -12.70 -10.73
C LEU A 248 11.79 -11.21 -10.63
N LEU A 249 12.48 -10.49 -9.74
CA LEU A 249 12.36 -9.04 -9.59
C LEU A 249 13.50 -8.35 -10.36
N ARG A 250 13.16 -7.48 -11.30
CA ARG A 250 14.10 -6.71 -12.12
C ARG A 250 13.93 -5.22 -11.86
N LEU A 251 15.02 -4.45 -11.81
CA LEU A 251 14.90 -2.98 -11.83
C LEU A 251 14.55 -2.49 -13.25
N PRO A 252 13.58 -1.57 -13.42
CA PRO A 252 13.27 -0.99 -14.72
C PRO A 252 14.51 -0.35 -15.35
N GLU A 253 14.65 -0.44 -16.67
CA GLU A 253 15.68 0.29 -17.40
C GLU A 253 15.38 1.80 -17.29
N THR A 254 16.31 2.55 -16.72
CA THR A 254 16.29 4.03 -16.65
C THR A 254 16.84 4.64 -17.93
#